data_AF-A0A3N5X1X0-F1
#
_entry.id   AF-A0A3N5X1X0-F1
#
_cell.length_a   1.000
_cell.length_b   1.000
_cell.length_c   1.000
_cell.angle_alpha   90.00
_cell.angle_beta   90.00
_cell.angle_gamma   90.00
#
_symmetry.space_group_name_H-M   'P 1'
#
loop_
_entity.id
_entity.type
_entity.pdbx_description
1 polymer ?
#
loop_
_entity_poly.entity_id
_entity_poly.type
_entity_poly.pdbx_seq_one_letter_code
_entity_poly.pdbx_strand_id
1 'polypeptide(L)'
;SPGRLPSPSGPDERAVLLVAGESGAAGLPVATLTSRLGIAPGNVADLVDRLAKAGEIRRVEERLIATAVSKELSEKVLATIRDYHKAQPLSEGMPREEVRERLFAAAGAGVFESVLADLATGGRLIGRDRLALASHRISLSPEEERARNSIEASYREAGLKPADPPAIAQAAGVGAAVAERMLQLLVRQKQLVRVEGLLFHKDALDMLRRDVAAMKASGAAGPVTIDVATFKERYGITRKFAIPLLELLDRERVTRRVGDTRVII
;
A
#
# COMPACT_ATOMS: atom_id res chain seq x y z
N SER A 1 9.85 15.28 -40.83
CA SER A 1 9.91 16.61 -40.19
C SER A 1 8.61 16.86 -39.45
N PRO A 2 8.59 16.92 -38.10
CA PRO A 2 7.38 17.29 -37.40
C PRO A 2 7.19 18.81 -37.52
N GLY A 3 6.02 19.21 -38.01
CA GLY A 3 5.64 20.61 -38.18
C GLY A 3 5.70 21.35 -36.85
N ARG A 4 6.50 22.43 -36.82
CA ARG A 4 6.55 23.36 -35.70
C ARG A 4 5.17 24.02 -35.60
N LEU A 5 4.46 23.73 -34.51
CA LEU A 5 3.18 24.38 -34.17
C LEU A 5 3.39 25.91 -34.13
N PRO A 6 2.44 26.72 -34.63
CA PRO A 6 2.57 28.16 -34.59
C PRO A 6 2.68 28.62 -33.13
N SER A 7 3.71 29.42 -32.84
CA SER A 7 3.90 30.05 -31.53
C SER A 7 2.69 30.94 -31.20
N PRO A 8 2.33 31.12 -29.92
CA PRO A 8 1.20 31.95 -29.52
C PRO A 8 1.34 33.35 -30.15
N SER A 9 0.42 33.66 -31.05
CA SER A 9 0.57 34.69 -32.07
C SER A 9 0.06 36.06 -31.58
N GLY A 10 -0.78 36.09 -30.54
CA GLY A 10 -1.39 37.30 -29.99
C GLY A 10 -0.99 37.63 -28.53
N PRO A 11 -1.11 38.90 -28.10
CA PRO A 11 -0.86 39.31 -26.70
C PRO A 11 -1.79 38.59 -25.71
N ASP A 12 -3.05 38.37 -26.07
CA ASP A 12 -4.04 37.68 -25.22
C ASP A 12 -3.65 36.21 -24.97
N GLU A 13 -3.16 35.51 -26.01
CA GLU A 13 -2.69 34.12 -25.89
C GLU A 13 -1.53 34.02 -24.90
N ARG A 14 -0.55 34.93 -25.00
CA ARG A 14 0.59 34.95 -24.06
C ARG A 14 0.14 35.23 -22.63
N ALA A 15 -0.80 36.16 -22.43
CA ALA A 15 -1.34 36.49 -21.12
C ALA A 15 -2.07 35.27 -20.50
N VAL A 16 -2.92 34.59 -21.28
CA VAL A 16 -3.63 33.38 -20.83
C VAL A 16 -2.64 32.28 -20.44
N LEU A 17 -1.63 32.02 -21.28
CA LEU A 17 -0.64 30.97 -21.02
C LEU A 17 0.20 31.26 -19.78
N LEU A 18 0.61 32.52 -19.59
CA LEU A 18 1.35 32.95 -18.40
C LEU A 18 0.51 32.71 -17.13
N VAL A 19 -0.71 33.24 -17.10
CA VAL A 19 -1.58 33.15 -15.90
C VAL A 19 -2.03 31.71 -15.64
N ALA A 20 -2.28 30.92 -16.68
CA ALA A 20 -2.57 29.50 -16.54
C ALA A 20 -1.37 28.70 -15.99
N GLY A 21 -0.14 29.08 -16.36
CA GLY A 21 1.08 28.53 -15.78
C GLY A 21 1.23 28.88 -14.30
N GLU A 22 1.08 30.15 -13.96
CA GLU A 22 1.16 30.66 -12.57
C GLU A 22 0.08 30.08 -11.66
N SER A 23 -1.10 29.78 -12.21
CA SER A 23 -2.20 29.15 -11.48
C SER A 23 -1.92 27.70 -11.06
N GLY A 24 -0.89 27.06 -11.65
CA GLY A 24 -0.47 25.71 -11.29
C GLY A 24 -1.63 24.70 -11.25
N ALA A 25 -1.63 23.83 -10.25
CA ALA A 25 -2.65 22.79 -10.07
C ALA A 25 -4.06 23.34 -9.78
N ALA A 26 -4.18 24.58 -9.29
CA ALA A 26 -5.48 25.20 -9.05
C ALA A 26 -6.22 25.50 -10.37
N GLY A 27 -5.46 25.73 -11.44
CA GLY A 27 -5.98 26.05 -12.77
C GLY A 27 -6.61 27.42 -12.87
N LEU A 28 -6.58 27.99 -14.07
CA LEU A 28 -7.17 29.29 -14.37
C LEU A 28 -8.67 29.14 -14.65
N PRO A 29 -9.59 29.70 -13.83
CA PRO A 29 -11.01 29.65 -14.13
C PRO A 29 -11.31 30.38 -15.44
N VAL A 30 -12.15 29.80 -16.31
CA VAL A 30 -12.49 30.39 -17.62
C VAL A 30 -13.11 31.78 -17.47
N ALA A 31 -13.89 32.02 -16.42
CA ALA A 31 -14.47 33.33 -16.11
C ALA A 31 -13.42 34.44 -15.81
N THR A 32 -12.17 34.07 -15.51
CA THR A 32 -11.07 35.02 -15.30
C THR A 32 -10.60 35.65 -16.62
N LEU A 33 -10.85 34.97 -17.75
CA LEU A 33 -10.47 35.47 -19.07
C LEU A 33 -11.19 36.78 -19.40
N THR A 34 -12.47 36.88 -19.05
CA THR A 34 -13.25 38.11 -19.24
C THR A 34 -13.00 39.11 -18.12
N SER A 35 -13.12 38.67 -16.86
CA SER A 35 -13.12 39.57 -15.69
C SER A 35 -11.75 40.17 -15.35
N ARG A 36 -10.65 39.51 -15.74
CA ARG A 36 -9.29 39.91 -15.34
C ARG A 36 -8.36 40.14 -16.52
N LEU A 37 -8.53 39.38 -17.60
CA LEU A 37 -7.70 39.52 -18.81
C LEU A 37 -8.36 40.37 -19.91
N GLY A 38 -9.59 40.85 -19.69
CA GLY A 38 -10.28 41.77 -20.60
C GLY A 38 -10.67 41.15 -21.93
N ILE A 39 -10.68 39.82 -22.04
CA ILE A 39 -11.04 39.12 -23.28
C ILE A 39 -12.55 39.27 -23.49
N ALA A 40 -12.95 39.74 -24.67
CA ALA A 40 -14.36 39.91 -25.02
C ALA A 40 -15.09 38.54 -24.93
N PRO A 41 -16.30 38.46 -24.33
CA PRO A 41 -17.01 37.20 -24.14
C PRO A 41 -17.19 36.36 -25.41
N GLY A 42 -17.44 37.02 -26.56
CA GLY A 42 -17.57 36.35 -27.86
C GLY A 42 -16.28 35.69 -28.37
N ASN A 43 -15.11 36.08 -27.85
CA ASN A 43 -13.81 35.58 -28.30
C ASN A 43 -13.23 34.48 -27.39
N VAL A 44 -13.83 34.25 -26.21
CA VAL A 44 -13.29 33.32 -25.20
C VAL A 44 -13.25 31.89 -25.72
N ALA A 45 -14.35 31.41 -26.30
CA ALA A 45 -14.47 30.04 -26.78
C ALA A 45 -13.42 29.74 -27.87
N ASP A 46 -13.35 30.61 -28.88
CA ASP A 46 -12.40 30.48 -29.99
C ASP A 46 -10.94 30.54 -29.53
N LEU A 47 -10.63 31.41 -28.56
CA LEU A 47 -9.29 31.50 -27.99
C LEU A 47 -8.89 30.22 -27.25
N VAL A 48 -9.77 29.71 -26.38
CA VAL A 48 -9.55 28.47 -25.63
C VAL A 48 -9.38 27.30 -26.59
N ASP A 49 -10.24 27.19 -27.60
CA ASP A 49 -10.18 26.10 -28.59
C ASP A 49 -8.89 26.14 -29.40
N ARG A 50 -8.42 27.33 -29.80
CA ARG A 50 -7.14 27.47 -30.51
C ARG A 50 -5.96 27.04 -29.64
N LEU A 51 -5.90 27.51 -28.39
CA LEU A 51 -4.84 27.14 -27.45
C LEU A 51 -4.87 25.63 -27.10
N ALA A 52 -6.06 25.05 -26.99
CA ALA A 52 -6.23 23.63 -26.76
C ALA A 52 -5.80 22.78 -27.98
N LYS A 53 -6.18 23.19 -29.20
CA LYS A 53 -5.74 22.54 -30.45
C LYS A 53 -4.23 22.66 -30.66
N ALA A 54 -3.63 23.76 -30.23
CA ALA A 54 -2.17 23.94 -30.22
C ALA A 54 -1.47 23.07 -29.15
N GLY A 55 -2.22 22.46 -28.23
CA GLY A 55 -1.67 21.62 -27.16
C GLY A 55 -1.01 22.42 -26.03
N GLU A 56 -1.28 23.72 -25.92
CA GLU A 56 -0.67 24.62 -24.94
C GLU A 56 -1.44 24.63 -23.60
N ILE A 57 -2.76 24.45 -23.68
CA ILE A 57 -3.64 24.30 -22.52
C ILE A 57 -4.55 23.09 -22.67
N ARG A 58 -5.08 22.64 -21.54
CA ARG A 58 -6.21 21.72 -21.46
C ARG A 58 -7.35 22.37 -20.69
N ARG A 59 -8.56 22.25 -21.22
CA ARG A 59 -9.78 22.57 -20.47
C ARG A 59 -10.17 21.36 -19.60
N VAL A 60 -10.29 21.60 -18.31
CA VAL A 60 -10.78 20.63 -17.31
C VAL A 60 -11.96 21.29 -16.61
N GLU A 61 -13.17 20.85 -16.94
CA GLU A 61 -14.41 21.52 -16.54
C GLU A 61 -14.37 23.02 -16.92
N GLU A 62 -14.54 23.91 -15.94
CA GLU A 62 -14.50 25.38 -16.10
C GLU A 62 -13.12 25.99 -15.81
N ARG A 63 -12.06 25.19 -15.96
CA ARG A 63 -10.67 25.60 -15.71
C ARG A 63 -9.76 25.30 -16.90
N LEU A 64 -8.75 26.13 -17.06
CA LEU A 64 -7.68 25.98 -18.03
C LEU A 64 -6.40 25.62 -17.29
N ILE A 65 -5.80 24.50 -17.68
CA ILE A 65 -4.53 24.00 -17.14
C ILE A 65 -3.49 24.10 -18.24
N ALA A 66 -2.38 24.79 -17.99
CA ALA A 66 -1.27 24.77 -18.93
C ALA A 66 -0.75 23.33 -19.11
N THR A 67 -0.48 22.92 -20.35
CA THR A 67 -0.02 21.56 -20.65
C THR A 67 1.29 21.24 -19.93
N ALA A 68 2.18 22.23 -19.75
CA ALA A 68 3.40 22.08 -18.97
C ALA A 68 3.12 21.70 -17.50
N VAL A 69 2.14 22.36 -16.87
CA VAL A 69 1.71 22.07 -15.48
C VAL A 69 1.12 20.66 -15.40
N SER A 70 0.27 20.27 -16.35
CA SER A 70 -0.31 18.92 -16.38
C SER A 70 0.76 17.83 -16.51
N LYS A 71 1.79 18.06 -17.33
CA LYS A 71 2.96 17.17 -17.44
C LYS A 71 3.76 17.10 -16.15
N GLU A 72 4.01 18.23 -15.50
CA GLU A 72 4.72 18.28 -14.21
C GLU A 72 3.97 17.49 -13.14
N LEU A 73 2.65 17.68 -13.02
CA LEU A 73 1.80 16.93 -12.09
C LEU A 73 1.84 15.42 -12.39
N SER A 74 1.80 15.05 -13.67
CA SER A 74 1.90 13.65 -14.10
C SER A 74 3.22 13.02 -13.64
N GLU A 75 4.35 13.71 -13.82
CA GLU A 75 5.66 13.22 -13.36
C GLU A 75 5.74 13.15 -11.83
N LYS A 76 5.16 14.11 -11.10
CA LYS A 76 5.06 14.07 -9.62
C LYS A 76 4.27 12.85 -9.13
N VAL A 77 3.14 12.53 -9.77
CA VAL A 77 2.34 11.33 -9.45
C VAL A 77 3.19 10.08 -9.65
N LEU A 78 3.83 9.95 -10.82
CA LEU A 78 4.62 8.76 -11.13
C LEU A 78 5.84 8.60 -10.22
N ALA A 79 6.51 9.71 -9.87
CA ALA A 79 7.61 9.69 -8.91
C ALA A 79 7.14 9.24 -7.52
N THR A 80 6.03 9.81 -7.03
CA THR A 80 5.46 9.47 -5.73
C THR A 80 5.09 7.99 -5.65
N ILE A 81 4.43 7.44 -6.69
CA ILE A 81 4.06 6.02 -6.73
C ILE A 81 5.30 5.13 -6.86
N ARG A 82 6.33 5.55 -7.61
CA ARG A 82 7.60 4.81 -7.70
C ARG A 82 8.26 4.69 -6.34
N ASP A 83 8.32 5.77 -5.58
CA ASP A 83 8.93 5.77 -4.25
C ASP A 83 8.07 4.97 -3.26
N TYR A 84 6.75 5.03 -3.39
CA TYR A 84 5.84 4.17 -2.64
C TYR A 84 6.08 2.68 -2.93
N HIS A 85 6.26 2.27 -4.19
CA HIS A 85 6.59 0.89 -4.53
C HIS A 85 7.96 0.44 -3.99
N LYS A 86 8.97 1.33 -3.97
CA LYS A 86 10.27 1.02 -3.35
C LYS A 86 10.13 0.80 -1.84
N ALA A 87 9.34 1.64 -1.17
CA ALA A 87 9.09 1.53 0.26
C ALA A 87 8.19 0.33 0.62
N GLN A 88 7.26 -0.02 -0.26
CA GLN A 88 6.30 -1.12 -0.06
C GLN A 88 6.22 -2.03 -1.31
N PRO A 89 7.25 -2.84 -1.61
CA PRO A 89 7.30 -3.63 -2.86
C PRO A 89 6.18 -4.65 -3.01
N LEU A 90 5.63 -5.11 -1.89
CA LEU A 90 4.53 -6.08 -1.84
C LEU A 90 3.15 -5.41 -1.96
N SER A 91 3.10 -4.08 -2.01
CA SER A 91 1.86 -3.32 -2.14
C SER A 91 1.37 -3.34 -3.58
N GLU A 92 0.06 -3.45 -3.77
CA GLU A 92 -0.62 -3.42 -5.08
C GLU A 92 -0.67 -2.04 -5.73
N GLY A 93 -0.21 -1.01 -5.03
CA GLY A 93 -0.27 0.38 -5.46
C GLY A 93 -0.49 1.32 -4.29
N MET A 94 -0.32 2.61 -4.51
CA MET A 94 -0.58 3.62 -3.50
C MET A 94 -2.10 3.89 -3.39
N PRO A 95 -2.68 4.01 -2.19
CA PRO A 95 -4.09 4.41 -2.05
C PRO A 95 -4.37 5.70 -2.83
N ARG A 96 -5.44 5.69 -3.64
CA ARG A 96 -5.81 6.82 -4.50
C ARG A 96 -5.98 8.12 -3.71
N GLU A 97 -6.62 8.03 -2.55
CA GLU A 97 -6.86 9.21 -1.69
C GLU A 97 -5.55 9.80 -1.17
N GLU A 98 -4.59 8.95 -0.82
CA GLU A 98 -3.28 9.39 -0.33
C GLU A 98 -2.51 10.17 -1.43
N VAL A 99 -2.63 9.77 -2.70
CA VAL A 99 -2.08 10.53 -3.83
C VAL A 99 -2.78 11.88 -3.97
N ARG A 100 -4.12 11.92 -3.82
CA ARG A 100 -4.90 13.15 -3.90
C ARG A 100 -4.51 14.13 -2.81
N GLU A 101 -4.47 13.68 -1.55
CA GLU A 101 -4.10 14.51 -0.40
C GLU A 101 -2.67 15.06 -0.53
N ARG A 102 -1.71 14.23 -0.95
CA ARG A 102 -0.30 14.65 -1.03
C ARG A 102 0.00 15.63 -2.16
N LEU A 103 -0.63 15.46 -3.32
CA LEU A 103 -0.25 16.18 -4.54
C LEU A 103 -1.31 17.15 -5.06
N PHE A 104 -2.57 16.98 -4.66
CA PHE A 104 -3.72 17.70 -5.24
C PHE A 104 -4.62 18.35 -4.17
N ALA A 105 -4.18 18.50 -2.92
CA ALA A 105 -4.97 19.14 -1.86
C ALA A 105 -5.45 20.57 -2.22
N ALA A 106 -4.62 21.31 -2.98
CA ALA A 106 -4.95 22.66 -3.46
C ALA A 106 -5.34 22.69 -4.96
N ALA A 107 -5.57 21.54 -5.58
CA ALA A 107 -5.88 21.47 -7.00
C ALA A 107 -7.32 21.88 -7.29
N GLY A 108 -7.55 22.41 -8.50
CA GLY A 108 -8.88 22.72 -9.01
C GLY A 108 -9.72 21.45 -9.20
N ALA A 109 -11.05 21.63 -9.19
CA ALA A 109 -11.99 20.57 -9.52
C ALA A 109 -11.64 19.90 -10.87
N GLY A 110 -11.76 18.57 -10.91
CA GLY A 110 -11.47 17.75 -12.09
C GLY A 110 -9.97 17.57 -12.44
N VAL A 111 -9.05 18.38 -11.91
CA VAL A 111 -7.62 18.34 -12.29
C VAL A 111 -6.99 16.99 -11.94
N PHE A 112 -7.27 16.48 -10.75
CA PHE A 112 -6.78 15.17 -10.32
C PHE A 112 -7.25 14.05 -11.26
N GLU A 113 -8.56 14.01 -11.54
CA GLU A 113 -9.18 13.01 -12.41
C GLU A 113 -8.62 13.09 -13.84
N SER A 114 -8.43 14.30 -14.37
CA SER A 114 -7.82 14.52 -15.68
C SER A 114 -6.39 13.98 -15.76
N VAL A 115 -5.54 14.25 -14.76
CA VAL A 115 -4.15 13.75 -14.75
C VAL A 115 -4.10 12.24 -14.66
N LEU A 116 -4.94 11.62 -13.82
CA LEU A 116 -4.99 10.16 -13.73
C LEU A 116 -5.49 9.51 -15.01
N ALA A 117 -6.51 10.11 -15.66
CA ALA A 117 -7.03 9.62 -16.94
C ALA A 117 -5.97 9.65 -18.05
N ASP A 118 -5.18 10.72 -18.12
CA ASP A 118 -4.06 10.81 -19.08
C ASP A 118 -3.00 9.74 -18.83
N LEU A 119 -2.58 9.58 -17.57
CA LEU A 119 -1.60 8.58 -17.19
C LEU A 119 -2.07 7.15 -17.47
N ALA A 120 -3.36 6.88 -17.25
CA ALA A 120 -3.98 5.59 -17.52
C ALA A 120 -4.09 5.33 -19.03
N THR A 121 -4.57 6.31 -19.79
CA THR A 121 -4.69 6.22 -21.26
C THR A 121 -3.31 6.06 -21.92
N GLY A 122 -2.29 6.74 -21.38
CA GLY A 122 -0.90 6.58 -21.80
C GLY A 122 -0.24 5.28 -21.33
N GLY A 123 -0.96 4.39 -20.63
CA GLY A 123 -0.44 3.11 -20.16
C GLY A 123 0.68 3.23 -19.14
N ARG A 124 0.81 4.36 -18.44
CA ARG A 124 1.83 4.60 -17.40
C ARG A 124 1.32 4.25 -16.01
N LEU A 125 0.02 4.30 -15.81
CA LEU A 125 -0.65 4.06 -14.53
C LEU A 125 -1.80 3.06 -14.70
N ILE A 126 -2.02 2.22 -13.69
CA ILE A 126 -3.12 1.26 -13.60
C ILE A 126 -3.79 1.33 -12.23
N GLY A 127 -5.02 0.82 -12.15
CA GLY A 127 -5.77 0.67 -10.91
C GLY A 127 -6.79 1.79 -10.64
N ARG A 128 -7.77 1.48 -9.78
CA ARG A 128 -8.90 2.36 -9.45
C ARG A 128 -8.75 2.96 -8.05
N ASP A 129 -8.82 2.12 -7.03
CA ASP A 129 -8.74 2.51 -5.61
C ASP A 129 -7.29 2.56 -5.10
N ARG A 130 -6.42 1.78 -5.74
CA ARG A 130 -4.97 1.80 -5.54
C ARG A 130 -4.30 2.03 -6.88
N LEU A 131 -3.40 3.00 -6.94
CA LEU A 131 -2.73 3.44 -8.15
C LEU A 131 -1.33 2.82 -8.19
N ALA A 132 -1.02 2.13 -9.28
CA ALA A 132 0.29 1.54 -9.50
C ALA A 132 0.83 1.95 -10.86
N LEU A 133 2.16 2.06 -10.98
CA LEU A 133 2.82 2.10 -12.28
C LEU A 133 2.44 0.85 -13.08
N ALA A 134 2.14 1.00 -14.38
CA ALA A 134 1.79 -0.13 -15.24
C ALA A 134 2.92 -1.18 -15.34
N SER A 135 4.17 -0.75 -15.12
CA SER A 135 5.35 -1.60 -15.07
C SER A 135 5.56 -2.30 -13.72
N HIS A 136 4.79 -1.97 -12.68
CA HIS A 136 4.94 -2.60 -11.38
C HIS A 136 4.45 -4.04 -11.43
N ARG A 137 5.32 -4.96 -11.04
CA ARG A 137 5.02 -6.37 -10.91
C ARG A 137 5.27 -6.76 -9.46
N ILE A 138 4.22 -7.18 -8.78
CA ILE A 138 4.33 -7.82 -7.47
C ILE A 138 4.73 -9.27 -7.74
N SER A 139 6.00 -9.48 -8.05
CA SER A 139 6.58 -10.81 -8.23
C SER A 139 7.86 -10.88 -7.44
N LEU A 140 8.04 -11.96 -6.70
CA LEU A 140 9.31 -12.24 -6.05
C LEU A 140 10.33 -12.58 -7.13
N SER A 141 11.54 -12.05 -7.00
CA SER A 141 12.68 -12.59 -7.75
C SER A 141 12.93 -14.06 -7.33
N PRO A 142 13.63 -14.87 -8.15
CA PRO A 142 13.98 -16.24 -7.78
C PRO A 142 14.79 -16.34 -6.47
N GLU A 143 15.52 -15.29 -6.11
CA GLU A 143 16.22 -15.20 -4.83
C GLU A 143 15.27 -14.93 -3.68
N GLU A 144 14.34 -13.98 -3.84
CA GLU A 144 13.32 -13.69 -2.83
C GLU A 144 12.35 -14.86 -2.62
N GLU A 145 12.02 -15.60 -3.68
CA GLU A 145 11.18 -16.80 -3.56
C GLU A 145 11.90 -17.90 -2.77
N ARG A 146 13.20 -18.12 -3.03
CA ARG A 146 14.04 -19.02 -2.21
C ARG A 146 14.10 -18.58 -0.76
N ALA A 147 14.30 -17.27 -0.52
CA ALA A 147 14.32 -16.70 0.80
C ALA A 147 12.98 -16.88 1.52
N ARG A 148 11.86 -16.59 0.86
CA ARG A 148 10.51 -16.80 1.38
C ARG A 148 10.31 -18.26 1.80
N ASN A 149 10.66 -19.20 0.93
CA ASN A 149 10.50 -20.63 1.19
C ASN A 149 11.35 -21.09 2.38
N SER A 150 12.61 -20.65 2.44
CA SER A 150 13.53 -20.97 3.54
C SER A 150 13.04 -20.39 4.88
N ILE A 151 12.59 -19.14 4.88
CA ILE A 151 12.03 -18.48 6.06
C ILE A 151 10.77 -19.20 6.54
N GLU A 152 9.83 -19.50 5.63
CA GLU A 152 8.60 -20.22 5.97
C GLU A 152 8.90 -21.61 6.56
N ALA A 153 9.82 -22.37 5.94
CA ALA A 153 10.24 -23.68 6.42
C ALA A 153 10.84 -23.60 7.83
N SER A 154 11.71 -22.61 8.09
CA SER A 154 12.32 -22.43 9.40
C SER A 154 11.29 -22.17 10.51
N TYR A 155 10.28 -21.33 10.25
CA TYR A 155 9.17 -21.12 11.20
C TYR A 155 8.31 -22.36 11.39
N ARG A 156 8.12 -23.16 10.34
CA ARG A 156 7.36 -24.41 10.41
C ARG A 156 8.07 -25.45 11.26
N GLU A 157 9.37 -25.64 11.02
CA GLU A 157 10.23 -26.59 11.75
C GLU A 157 10.44 -26.19 13.21
N ALA A 158 10.54 -24.88 13.50
CA ALA A 158 10.69 -24.38 14.86
C ALA A 158 9.45 -24.62 15.75
N GLY A 159 8.29 -24.87 15.16
CA GLY A 159 7.04 -25.14 15.88
C GLY A 159 6.67 -24.02 16.86
N LEU A 160 6.61 -24.36 18.15
CA LEU A 160 6.28 -23.41 19.23
C LEU A 160 7.50 -22.66 19.80
N LYS A 161 8.68 -22.82 19.19
CA LYS A 161 9.95 -22.17 19.60
C LYS A 161 10.55 -21.36 18.45
N PRO A 162 9.79 -20.42 17.84
CA PRO A 162 10.27 -19.67 16.70
C PRO A 162 11.56 -18.90 17.02
N ALA A 163 12.49 -18.90 16.07
CA ALA A 163 13.66 -18.04 16.12
C ALA A 163 13.25 -16.57 15.90
N ASP A 164 14.13 -15.65 16.31
CA ASP A 164 13.90 -14.23 16.08
C ASP A 164 14.16 -13.84 14.61
N PRO A 165 13.56 -12.74 14.13
CA PRO A 165 13.72 -12.30 12.74
C PRO A 165 15.19 -12.13 12.29
N PRO A 166 16.13 -11.61 13.11
CA PRO A 166 17.54 -11.53 12.73
C PRO A 166 18.20 -12.89 12.49
N ALA A 167 17.97 -13.88 13.36
CA ALA A 167 18.51 -15.23 13.17
C ALA A 167 17.95 -15.91 11.92
N ILE A 168 16.66 -15.70 11.65
CA ILE A 168 15.99 -16.19 10.43
C ILE A 168 16.61 -15.57 9.17
N ALA A 169 16.88 -14.26 9.17
CA ALA A 169 17.51 -13.58 8.04
C ALA A 169 18.91 -14.16 7.75
N GLN A 170 19.70 -14.38 8.81
CA GLN A 170 21.03 -14.98 8.71
C GLN A 170 20.96 -16.41 8.16
N ALA A 171 20.05 -17.25 8.68
CA ALA A 171 19.87 -18.63 8.24
C ALA A 171 19.42 -18.72 6.77
N ALA A 172 18.57 -17.78 6.32
CA ALA A 172 18.11 -17.70 4.94
C ALA A 172 19.17 -17.09 3.99
N GLY A 173 20.30 -16.59 4.50
CA GLY A 173 21.38 -16.01 3.70
C GLY A 173 21.01 -14.71 3.00
N VAL A 174 20.04 -13.95 3.53
CA VAL A 174 19.56 -12.71 2.91
C VAL A 174 19.75 -11.50 3.83
N GLY A 175 19.82 -10.32 3.22
CA GLY A 175 19.86 -9.06 3.98
C GLY A 175 18.59 -8.83 4.79
N ALA A 176 18.70 -8.09 5.90
CA ALA A 176 17.60 -7.82 6.83
C ALA A 176 16.34 -7.25 6.13
N ALA A 177 16.52 -6.34 5.18
CA ALA A 177 15.41 -5.75 4.42
C ALA A 177 14.67 -6.77 3.56
N VAL A 178 15.35 -7.78 3.01
CA VAL A 178 14.72 -8.86 2.23
C VAL A 178 13.95 -9.79 3.16
N ALA A 179 14.57 -10.21 4.26
CA ALA A 179 13.92 -11.05 5.27
C ALA A 179 12.66 -10.39 5.83
N GLU A 180 12.72 -9.11 6.19
CA GLU A 180 11.57 -8.38 6.70
C GLU A 180 10.41 -8.32 5.69
N ARG A 181 10.71 -8.06 4.42
CA ARG A 181 9.67 -8.14 3.37
C ARG A 181 9.07 -9.53 3.29
N MET A 182 9.87 -10.59 3.31
CA MET A 182 9.35 -11.96 3.22
C MET A 182 8.50 -12.33 4.44
N LEU A 183 8.88 -11.87 5.64
CA LEU A 183 8.06 -12.03 6.85
C LEU A 183 6.72 -11.29 6.72
N GLN A 184 6.73 -10.04 6.26
CA GLN A 184 5.50 -9.27 6.01
C GLN A 184 4.61 -9.96 4.97
N LEU A 185 5.20 -10.52 3.91
CA LEU A 185 4.46 -11.29 2.90
C LEU A 185 3.78 -12.51 3.53
N LEU A 186 4.53 -13.32 4.29
CA LEU A 186 4.02 -14.53 4.91
C LEU A 186 2.94 -14.24 5.95
N VAL A 187 3.03 -13.11 6.67
CA VAL A 187 1.96 -12.63 7.57
C VAL A 187 0.73 -12.22 6.78
N ARG A 188 0.89 -11.46 5.68
CA ARG A 188 -0.23 -11.07 4.79
C ARG A 188 -0.92 -12.29 4.18
N GLN A 189 -0.15 -13.31 3.84
CA GLN A 189 -0.63 -14.61 3.33
C GLN A 189 -1.18 -15.54 4.43
N LYS A 190 -1.15 -15.12 5.70
CA LYS A 190 -1.57 -15.91 6.87
C LYS A 190 -0.81 -17.23 7.05
N GLN A 191 0.39 -17.35 6.50
CA GLN A 191 1.29 -18.48 6.77
C GLN A 191 1.98 -18.30 8.13
N LEU A 192 2.33 -17.07 8.46
CA LEU A 192 2.80 -16.67 9.79
C LEU A 192 1.72 -15.87 10.51
N VAL A 193 1.58 -16.10 11.80
CA VAL A 193 0.60 -15.42 12.67
C VAL A 193 1.35 -14.72 13.79
N ARG A 194 1.02 -13.44 14.01
CA ARG A 194 1.57 -12.65 15.12
C ARG A 194 0.79 -12.90 16.41
N VAL A 195 1.50 -13.26 17.47
CA VAL A 195 0.97 -13.53 18.81
C VAL A 195 1.85 -12.80 19.82
N GLU A 196 1.33 -11.74 20.45
CA GLU A 196 2.07 -10.89 21.41
C GLU A 196 3.51 -10.53 20.97
N GLY A 197 3.65 -10.07 19.73
CA GLY A 197 4.94 -9.66 19.15
C GLY A 197 5.83 -10.80 18.63
N LEU A 198 5.48 -12.06 18.88
CA LEU A 198 6.14 -13.23 18.31
C LEU A 198 5.45 -13.69 17.02
N LEU A 199 6.18 -14.36 16.13
CA LEU A 199 5.64 -14.96 14.91
C LEU A 199 5.66 -16.49 15.04
N PHE A 200 4.55 -17.12 14.69
CA PHE A 200 4.43 -18.59 14.65
C PHE A 200 3.91 -19.02 13.29
N HIS A 201 4.34 -20.18 12.81
CA HIS A 201 3.72 -20.79 11.64
C HIS A 201 2.28 -21.21 11.98
N LYS A 202 1.34 -21.00 11.05
CA LYS A 202 -0.08 -21.32 11.27
C LYS A 202 -0.27 -22.78 11.69
N ASP A 203 0.46 -23.70 11.04
CA ASP A 203 0.35 -25.14 11.31
C ASP A 203 0.72 -25.48 12.77
N ALA A 204 1.73 -24.81 13.33
CA ALA A 204 2.12 -25.02 14.73
C ALA A 204 1.01 -24.58 15.70
N LEU A 205 0.32 -23.48 15.39
CA LEU A 205 -0.82 -23.01 16.17
C LEU A 205 -2.03 -23.93 16.00
N ASP A 206 -2.29 -24.41 14.78
CA ASP A 206 -3.38 -25.35 14.50
C ASP A 206 -3.17 -26.71 15.19
N MET A 207 -1.92 -27.18 15.25
CA MET A 207 -1.55 -28.36 16.04
C MET A 207 -1.77 -28.10 17.53
N LEU A 208 -1.26 -26.99 18.07
CA LEU A 208 -1.45 -26.63 19.47
C LEU A 208 -2.94 -26.59 19.88
N ARG A 209 -3.79 -25.95 19.07
CA ARG A 209 -5.24 -25.89 19.32
C ARG A 209 -5.86 -27.28 19.39
N ARG A 210 -5.54 -28.14 18.42
CA ARG A 210 -6.04 -29.52 18.38
C ARG A 210 -5.56 -30.32 19.58
N ASP A 211 -4.29 -30.21 19.94
CA ASP A 211 -3.70 -30.92 21.06
C ASP A 211 -4.34 -30.51 22.39
N VAL A 212 -4.58 -29.21 22.61
CA VAL A 212 -5.26 -28.70 23.81
C VAL A 212 -6.73 -29.13 23.85
N ALA A 213 -7.45 -29.02 22.75
CA ALA A 213 -8.85 -29.47 22.69
C ALA A 213 -8.98 -30.98 22.93
N ALA A 214 -8.04 -31.80 22.45
CA ALA A 214 -8.03 -33.25 22.65
C ALA A 214 -7.80 -33.67 24.12
N MET A 215 -7.20 -32.81 24.95
CA MET A 215 -7.05 -33.07 26.39
C MET A 215 -8.42 -33.16 27.09
N LYS A 216 -9.40 -32.37 26.63
CA LYS A 216 -10.75 -32.44 27.16
C LYS A 216 -11.41 -33.79 26.86
N ALA A 217 -11.17 -34.34 25.66
CA ALA A 217 -11.76 -35.61 25.23
C ALA A 217 -11.16 -36.84 25.93
N SER A 218 -9.94 -36.73 26.45
CA SER A 218 -9.22 -37.82 27.13
C SER A 218 -9.32 -37.79 28.66
N GLY A 219 -9.86 -36.71 29.24
CA GLY A 219 -10.06 -36.56 30.68
C GLY A 219 -11.27 -37.35 31.21
N ALA A 220 -11.17 -37.78 32.48
CA ALA A 220 -12.31 -38.31 33.23
C ALA A 220 -13.40 -37.24 33.42
N ALA A 221 -14.61 -37.65 33.83
CA ALA A 221 -15.76 -36.76 34.01
C ALA A 221 -15.43 -35.55 34.93
N GLY A 222 -15.20 -34.37 34.34
CA GLY A 222 -14.86 -33.13 35.04
C GLY A 222 -14.14 -32.10 34.16
N PRO A 223 -14.00 -30.85 34.63
CA PRO A 223 -13.25 -29.80 33.92
C PRO A 223 -11.75 -30.11 33.90
N VAL A 224 -11.16 -30.23 32.72
CA VAL A 224 -9.72 -30.38 32.54
C VAL A 224 -9.06 -29.01 32.68
N THR A 225 -8.03 -28.92 33.53
CA THR A 225 -7.29 -27.68 33.77
C THR A 225 -5.82 -27.81 33.40
N ILE A 226 -5.20 -26.70 33.01
CA ILE A 226 -3.78 -26.60 32.71
C ILE A 226 -3.22 -25.30 33.29
N ASP A 227 -2.11 -25.40 34.01
CA ASP A 227 -1.35 -24.23 34.48
C ASP A 227 -0.15 -23.93 33.57
N VAL A 228 0.53 -22.81 33.84
CA VAL A 228 1.67 -22.38 33.02
C VAL A 228 2.85 -23.34 33.11
N ALA A 229 3.07 -23.98 34.27
CA ALA A 229 4.19 -24.89 34.47
C ALA A 229 4.01 -26.17 33.65
N THR A 230 2.83 -26.78 33.75
CA THR A 230 2.41 -27.96 32.99
C THR A 230 2.42 -27.69 31.49
N PHE A 231 1.95 -26.52 31.06
CA PHE A 231 1.99 -26.14 29.64
C PHE A 231 3.42 -26.04 29.11
N LYS A 232 4.32 -25.42 29.87
CA LYS A 232 5.75 -25.32 29.50
C LYS A 232 6.41 -26.68 29.40
N GLU A 233 6.18 -27.55 30.37
CA GLU A 233 6.74 -28.91 30.40
C GLU A 233 6.25 -29.72 29.20
N ARG A 234 4.94 -29.72 28.96
CA ARG A 234 4.34 -30.47 27.85
C ARG A 234 4.90 -30.10 26.48
N TYR A 235 5.04 -28.80 26.20
CA TYR A 235 5.50 -28.33 24.89
C TYR A 235 7.01 -28.05 24.85
N GLY A 236 7.72 -28.28 25.98
CA GLY A 236 9.15 -28.03 26.12
C GLY A 236 9.54 -26.57 25.87
N ILE A 237 8.66 -25.61 26.16
CA ILE A 237 8.84 -24.19 25.85
C ILE A 237 9.12 -23.35 27.10
N THR A 238 9.69 -22.17 26.90
CA THR A 238 9.94 -21.21 27.97
C THR A 238 8.73 -20.31 28.22
N ARG A 239 8.75 -19.55 29.33
CA ARG A 239 7.70 -18.58 29.67
C ARG A 239 7.47 -17.55 28.56
N LYS A 240 8.53 -17.17 27.84
CA LYS A 240 8.50 -16.25 26.69
C LYS A 240 7.50 -16.70 25.62
N PHE A 241 7.39 -18.01 25.37
CA PHE A 241 6.48 -18.57 24.37
C PHE A 241 5.14 -19.00 25.00
N ALA A 242 5.19 -19.59 26.20
CA ALA A 242 4.01 -20.16 26.85
C ALA A 242 2.92 -19.14 27.15
N ILE A 243 3.26 -17.96 27.67
CA ILE A 243 2.28 -16.95 28.05
C ILE A 243 1.50 -16.43 26.82
N PRO A 244 2.17 -15.95 25.76
CA PRO A 244 1.49 -15.54 24.52
C PRO A 244 0.57 -16.61 23.93
N LEU A 245 1.02 -17.87 23.91
CA LEU A 245 0.23 -18.97 23.37
C LEU A 245 -1.00 -19.28 24.23
N LEU A 246 -0.87 -19.24 25.55
CA LEU A 246 -2.02 -19.42 26.46
C LEU A 246 -3.02 -18.26 26.35
N GLU A 247 -2.55 -17.03 26.19
CA GLU A 247 -3.41 -15.86 25.96
C GLU A 247 -4.13 -15.94 24.61
N LEU A 248 -3.46 -16.45 23.57
CA LEU A 248 -4.08 -16.75 22.28
C LEU A 248 -5.22 -17.76 22.44
N LEU A 249 -4.98 -18.87 23.14
CA LEU A 249 -5.97 -19.91 23.39
C LEU A 249 -7.16 -19.38 24.21
N ASP A 250 -6.91 -18.48 25.16
CA ASP A 250 -7.95 -17.80 25.93
C ASP A 250 -8.83 -16.92 25.02
N ARG A 251 -8.20 -16.09 24.17
CA ARG A 251 -8.88 -15.21 23.21
C ARG A 251 -9.72 -16.00 22.21
N GLU A 252 -9.23 -17.16 21.79
CA GLU A 252 -9.91 -18.06 20.85
C GLU A 252 -10.92 -18.99 21.52
N ARG A 253 -11.13 -18.86 22.84
CA ARG A 253 -12.04 -19.68 23.64
C ARG A 253 -11.74 -21.19 23.56
N VAL A 254 -10.47 -21.54 23.39
CA VAL A 254 -9.98 -22.91 23.59
C VAL A 254 -9.72 -23.15 25.09
N THR A 255 -9.28 -22.11 25.79
CA THR A 255 -9.12 -22.12 27.25
C THR A 255 -9.82 -20.92 27.89
N ARG A 256 -10.03 -20.99 29.20
CA ARG A 256 -10.48 -19.87 30.02
C ARG A 256 -9.68 -19.82 31.31
N ARG A 257 -9.03 -18.69 31.56
CA ARG A 257 -8.30 -18.45 32.81
C ARG A 257 -9.25 -18.40 34.02
N VAL A 258 -8.90 -19.14 35.08
CA VAL A 258 -9.57 -19.17 36.38
C VAL A 258 -8.49 -19.16 37.46
N GLY A 259 -8.24 -17.98 38.03
CA GLY A 259 -7.09 -17.77 38.93
C GLY A 259 -5.75 -18.01 38.22
N ASP A 260 -4.97 -18.94 38.76
CA ASP A 260 -3.63 -19.30 38.25
C ASP A 260 -3.64 -20.43 37.22
N THR A 261 -4.80 -21.05 36.99
CA THR A 261 -4.97 -22.14 36.01
C THR A 261 -5.91 -21.72 34.88
N ARG A 262 -6.01 -22.58 33.87
CA ARG A 262 -6.94 -22.44 32.75
C ARG A 262 -7.78 -23.68 32.61
N VAL A 263 -9.10 -23.51 32.51
CA VAL A 263 -10.05 -24.57 32.15
C VAL A 263 -10.07 -24.71 30.63
N ILE A 264 -9.98 -25.92 30.12
CA ILE A 264 -10.11 -26.23 28.69
C ILE A 264 -11.61 -26.27 28.34
N ILE A 265 -12.03 -25.49 27.33
CA ILE A 265 -13.44 -25.27 26.97
C ILE A 265 -13.96 -26.35 26.02
#